data_AF-A0A846PFA5-F1
#
_entry.id   AF-A0A846PFA5-F1
#
_cell.length_a   1.000
_cell.length_b   1.000
_cell.length_c   1.000
_cell.angle_alpha   90.00
_cell.angle_beta   90.00
_cell.angle_gamma   90.00
#
_symmetry.space_group_name_H-M   'P 1'
#
loop_
_entity.id
_entity.type
_entity.pdbx_description
1 polymer ?
#
loop_
_entity_poly.entity_id
_entity_poly.type
_entity_poly.pdbx_seq_one_letter_code
_entity_poly.pdbx_strand_id
1 'polypeptide(L)'
;MGGILFVSTGSGGERILSDTYTNFDSLRNSQNHFIAINTSSKDHERVHIQFKKRNIETHKNFHTMVIGEDELGGFGAGKNRDLGLAAYKA
;
A
#
# COMPACT_ATOMS: atom_id res chain seq x y z
N MET A 1 -19.61 -14.28 -9.25
CA MET A 1 -19.52 -12.90 -8.74
C MET A 1 -18.05 -12.53 -8.71
N GLY A 2 -17.65 -11.45 -9.39
CA GLY A 2 -16.26 -10.98 -9.44
C GLY A 2 -16.06 -9.76 -8.55
N GLY A 3 -14.86 -9.61 -8.00
CA GLY A 3 -14.43 -8.41 -7.29
C GLY A 3 -13.34 -7.65 -8.05
N ILE A 4 -12.99 -6.46 -7.56
CA ILE A 4 -11.94 -5.62 -8.15
C ILE A 4 -10.69 -5.71 -7.26
N LEU A 5 -9.54 -5.94 -7.89
CA LEU A 5 -8.23 -5.81 -7.26
C LEU A 5 -7.63 -4.45 -7.59
N PHE A 6 -7.45 -3.61 -6.58
CA PHE A 6 -6.78 -2.32 -6.67
C PHE A 6 -5.33 -2.47 -6.22
N VAL A 7 -4.38 -2.14 -7.08
CA VAL A 7 -2.95 -2.22 -6.78
C VAL A 7 -2.32 -0.83 -6.92
N SER A 8 -1.44 -0.49 -5.99
CA SER A 8 -0.63 0.72 -6.05
C SER A 8 0.83 0.41 -5.80
N THR A 9 1.71 1.22 -6.38
CA THR A 9 3.16 1.11 -6.21
C THR A 9 3.76 2.45 -5.78
N GLY A 10 4.57 2.43 -4.73
CA GLY A 10 5.27 3.60 -4.20
C GLY A 10 4.36 4.60 -3.47
N SER A 11 4.98 5.59 -2.82
CA SER A 11 4.31 6.48 -1.86
C SER A 11 3.11 7.24 -2.44
N GLY A 12 3.21 7.70 -3.69
CA GLY A 12 2.14 8.45 -4.34
C GLY A 12 0.92 7.58 -4.63
N GLY A 13 1.14 6.38 -5.16
CA GLY A 13 0.08 5.42 -5.44
C GLY A 13 -0.58 4.94 -4.15
N GLU A 14 0.23 4.60 -3.15
CA GLU A 14 -0.25 4.15 -1.85
C GLU A 14 -1.15 5.19 -1.17
N ARG A 15 -0.78 6.48 -1.22
CA ARG A 15 -1.61 7.56 -0.72
C ARG A 15 -2.95 7.64 -1.45
N ILE A 16 -2.95 7.56 -2.78
CA ILE A 16 -4.20 7.57 -3.57
C ILE A 16 -5.07 6.37 -3.19
N LEU A 17 -4.45 5.20 -3.00
CA LEU A 17 -5.15 3.98 -2.65
C LEU A 17 -5.75 4.06 -1.24
N SER A 18 -5.02 4.57 -0.26
CA SER A 18 -5.51 4.77 1.12
C SER A 18 -6.60 5.83 1.19
N ASP A 19 -6.46 6.93 0.44
CA ASP A 19 -7.49 7.98 0.35
C ASP A 19 -8.76 7.41 -0.33
N THR A 20 -8.60 6.60 -1.37
CA THR A 20 -9.72 5.92 -2.04
C THR A 20 -10.42 4.97 -1.07
N TYR A 21 -9.66 4.13 -0.36
CA TYR A 21 -10.21 3.25 0.66
C TYR A 21 -10.94 4.04 1.73
N THR A 22 -10.39 5.17 2.20
CA THR A 22 -10.97 6.01 3.27
C THR A 22 -12.25 6.74 2.86
N ASN A 23 -12.34 7.22 1.62
CA ASN A 23 -13.44 8.08 1.20
C ASN A 23 -14.61 7.33 0.54
N PHE A 24 -14.39 6.10 0.07
CA PHE A 24 -15.40 5.35 -0.68
C PHE A 24 -15.73 4.01 0.00
N ASP A 25 -16.58 4.06 1.03
CA ASP A 25 -17.00 2.87 1.81
C ASP A 25 -17.62 1.76 0.93
N SER A 26 -18.29 2.11 -0.16
CA SER A 26 -18.87 1.17 -1.13
C SER A 26 -17.83 0.26 -1.78
N LEU A 27 -16.57 0.74 -1.89
CA LEU A 27 -15.47 -0.04 -2.46
C LEU A 27 -14.88 -1.03 -1.45
N ARG A 28 -15.16 -0.90 -0.15
CA ARG A 28 -14.60 -1.77 0.91
C ARG A 28 -15.31 -3.12 1.07
N ASN A 29 -16.25 -3.45 0.20
CA ASN A 29 -16.92 -4.75 0.26
C ASN A 29 -15.89 -5.90 0.21
N SER A 30 -16.24 -7.05 0.78
CA SER A 30 -15.33 -8.19 0.96
C SER A 30 -14.89 -8.87 -0.33
N GLN A 31 -15.47 -8.52 -1.48
CA GLN A 31 -15.05 -9.04 -2.78
C GLN A 31 -13.91 -8.21 -3.38
N ASN A 32 -13.79 -6.94 -2.98
CA ASN A 32 -12.73 -6.05 -3.43
C ASN A 32 -11.50 -6.17 -2.53
N HIS A 33 -10.32 -6.04 -3.13
CA HIS A 33 -9.03 -6.07 -2.44
C HIS A 33 -8.16 -4.88 -2.84
N PHE A 34 -7.39 -4.38 -1.88
CA PHE A 34 -6.49 -3.24 -2.04
C PHE A 34 -5.09 -3.69 -1.64
N ILE A 35 -4.10 -3.49 -2.51
CA ILE A 35 -2.70 -3.84 -2.24
C ILE A 35 -1.81 -2.62 -2.48
N ALA A 36 -1.15 -2.15 -1.42
CA ALA A 36 -0.11 -1.14 -1.48
C ALA A 36 1.26 -1.79 -1.44
N ILE A 37 2.00 -1.68 -2.56
CA ILE A 37 3.35 -2.22 -2.70
C ILE A 37 4.34 -1.07 -2.61
N ASN A 38 5.32 -1.16 -1.71
CA ASN A 38 6.30 -0.10 -1.55
C ASN A 38 7.68 -0.67 -1.18
N THR A 39 8.73 0.09 -1.47
CA THR A 39 10.09 -0.22 -0.97
C THR A 39 10.31 0.42 0.42
N SER A 40 9.42 1.33 0.84
CA SER A 40 9.49 1.99 2.15
C SER A 40 8.37 1.52 3.08
N SER A 41 8.75 0.91 4.21
CA SER A 41 7.81 0.51 5.27
C SER A 41 7.18 1.72 5.96
N LYS A 42 7.89 2.85 6.02
CA LYS A 42 7.39 4.10 6.62
C LYS A 42 6.16 4.67 5.93
N ASP A 43 5.95 4.38 4.65
CA ASP A 43 4.73 4.80 3.97
C ASP A 43 3.52 3.99 4.44
N HIS A 44 3.68 2.69 4.64
CA HIS A 44 2.64 1.82 5.23
C HIS A 44 2.26 2.26 6.64
N GLU A 45 3.24 2.59 7.48
CA GLU A 45 2.99 3.11 8.84
C GLU A 45 2.12 4.39 8.80
N ARG A 46 2.39 5.30 7.85
CA ARG A 46 1.60 6.53 7.70
C ARG A 46 0.16 6.23 7.32
N VAL A 47 -0.08 5.27 6.43
CA VAL A 47 -1.43 4.81 6.06
C VAL A 47 -2.17 4.25 7.26
N HIS A 48 -1.54 3.37 8.04
CA HIS A 48 -2.17 2.81 9.24
C HIS A 48 -2.51 3.88 10.29
N ILE A 49 -1.64 4.87 10.49
CA ILE A 49 -1.92 6.02 11.36
C ILE A 49 -3.12 6.81 10.84
N GLN A 50 -3.22 7.03 9.52
CA GLN A 50 -4.36 7.71 8.92
C GLN A 50 -5.67 6.93 9.10
N PHE A 51 -5.67 5.62 8.86
CA PHE A 51 -6.84 4.76 9.09
C PHE A 51 -7.30 4.82 10.54
N LYS A 52 -6.36 4.75 11.49
CA LYS A 52 -6.67 4.90 12.92
C LYS A 52 -7.31 6.25 13.24
N LYS A 53 -6.78 7.35 12.69
CA LYS A 53 -7.35 8.70 12.86
C LYS A 53 -8.76 8.85 12.26
N ARG A 54 -9.11 8.00 11.30
CA ARG A 54 -10.42 7.97 10.62
C ARG A 54 -11.37 6.93 11.21
N ASN A 55 -11.01 6.30 12.33
CA ASN A 55 -11.78 5.22 12.98
C ASN A 55 -12.05 4.02 12.06
N ILE A 56 -11.13 3.75 11.13
CA ILE A 56 -11.15 2.53 10.31
C ILE A 56 -10.42 1.45 11.10
N GLU A 57 -11.13 0.82 12.03
CA GLU A 57 -10.55 -0.16 12.95
C GLU A 57 -10.22 -1.50 12.29
N THR A 58 -11.00 -1.88 11.26
CA THR A 58 -10.78 -3.12 10.51
C THR A 58 -10.64 -2.83 9.02
N HIS A 59 -9.55 -3.33 8.44
CA HIS A 59 -9.23 -3.18 7.01
C HIS A 59 -8.70 -4.51 6.46
N LYS A 60 -9.49 -5.58 6.64
CA LYS A 60 -9.09 -6.97 6.31
C LYS A 60 -8.78 -7.19 4.83
N ASN A 61 -9.31 -6.35 3.94
CA ASN A 61 -9.07 -6.39 2.50
C ASN A 61 -8.12 -5.29 2.02
N PHE A 62 -7.44 -4.58 2.93
CA PHE A 62 -6.34 -3.66 2.61
C PHE A 62 -5.02 -4.28 3.06
N HIS A 63 -4.16 -4.58 2.10
CA HIS A 63 -2.89 -5.26 2.31
C HIS A 63 -1.74 -4.31 1.98
N THR A 64 -0.69 -4.36 2.77
CA THR A 64 0.57 -3.66 2.55
C THR A 64 1.66 -4.69 2.29
N MET A 65 2.60 -4.37 1.40
CA MET A 65 3.70 -5.25 1.02
C MET A 65 4.96 -4.42 0.82
N VAL A 66 5.96 -4.68 1.66
CA VAL A 66 7.31 -4.15 1.48
C VAL A 66 8.07 -5.08 0.53
N ILE A 67 8.73 -4.53 -0.48
CA ILE A 67 9.59 -5.27 -1.41
C ILE A 67 11.05 -4.79 -1.32
N GLY A 68 11.99 -5.70 -1.59
CA GLY A 68 13.43 -5.45 -1.47
C GLY A 68 13.88 -5.06 -0.06
N GLU A 69 13.28 -5.68 0.95
CA GLU A 69 13.61 -5.40 2.35
C GLU A 69 15.06 -5.80 2.67
N ASP A 70 15.55 -6.87 2.05
CA ASP A 70 16.94 -7.34 2.21
C ASP A 70 17.96 -6.35 1.62
N GLU A 71 17.65 -5.72 0.48
CA GLU A 71 18.56 -4.77 -0.19
C GLU A 71 18.43 -3.35 0.34
N LEU A 72 17.22 -2.92 0.68
CA LEU A 72 16.90 -1.51 0.97
C LEU A 72 16.54 -1.27 2.44
N GLY A 73 16.44 -2.31 3.27
CA GLY A 73 16.12 -2.22 4.70
C GLY A 73 14.79 -1.52 5.00
N GLY A 74 13.85 -1.50 4.04
CA GLY A 74 12.58 -0.77 4.16
C GLY A 74 12.71 0.75 4.13
N PHE A 75 13.86 1.32 3.74
CA PHE A 75 14.06 2.77 3.65
C PHE A 75 13.56 3.38 2.32
N GLY A 76 13.34 2.55 1.32
CA GLY A 76 12.87 2.94 -0.01
C GLY A 76 13.98 3.17 -1.02
N ALA A 77 13.61 3.07 -2.30
CA ALA A 77 14.55 3.19 -3.42
C ALA A 77 15.02 4.64 -3.71
N GLY A 78 14.56 5.65 -2.96
CA GLY A 78 15.08 7.03 -3.06
C GLY A 78 14.92 7.68 -4.44
N LYS A 79 13.83 7.40 -5.17
CA LYS A 79 13.60 7.79 -6.59
C LYS A 79 14.58 7.16 -7.59
N ASN A 80 15.45 6.27 -7.16
CA ASN A 80 16.29 5.49 -8.06
C ASN A 80 15.47 4.35 -8.65
N ARG A 81 15.18 4.45 -9.95
CA ARG A 81 14.41 3.45 -10.70
C ARG A 81 15.07 2.07 -10.67
N ASP A 82 16.39 2.02 -10.77
CA ASP A 82 17.12 0.75 -10.91
C ASP A 82 17.15 0.00 -9.58
N LEU A 83 17.25 0.72 -8.45
CA LEU A 83 17.03 0.14 -7.12
C LEU A 83 15.60 -0.37 -6.94
N GLY A 84 14.60 0.38 -7.42
CA GLY A 84 13.21 -0.07 -7.38
C GLY A 84 12.96 -1.34 -8.20
N LEU A 85 13.61 -1.46 -9.37
CA LEU A 85 13.54 -2.66 -10.20
C LEU A 85 14.27 -3.84 -9.55
N ALA A 86 15.41 -3.60 -8.90
CA ALA A 86 16.12 -4.64 -8.16
C ALA A 86 15.27 -5.17 -7.00
N ALA A 87 14.68 -4.28 -6.20
CA ALA A 87 13.79 -4.63 -5.09
C ALA A 87 12.55 -5.45 -5.51
N TYR A 88 12.05 -5.24 -6.74
CA TYR A 88 10.96 -6.05 -7.28
C TYR A 88 11.40 -7.46 -7.71
N LYS A 89 12.67 -7.62 -8.10
CA LYS A 89 13.21 -8.88 -8.61
C LYS A 89 13.81 -9.77 -7.53
N ALA A 90 14.12 -9.21 -6.37
CA ALA A 90 14.54 -9.93 -5.17
C ALA A 90 13.39 -10.80 -4.66
#